data_AF-A0A7M3ZVT7-F1
#
_entry.id   AF-A0A7M3ZVT7-F1
#
_cell.length_a   1.000
_cell.length_b   1.000
_cell.length_c   1.000
_cell.angle_alpha   90.00
_cell.angle_beta   90.00
_cell.angle_gamma   90.00
#
_symmetry.space_group_name_H-M   'P 1'
#
loop_
_entity.id
_entity.type
_entity.pdbx_description
1 polymer ?
#
loop_
_entity_poly.entity_id
_entity_poly.type
_entity_poly.pdbx_seq_one_letter_code
_entity_poly.pdbx_strand_id
1 'polypeptide(L)'
;MLASSVPWYLPALFLSCLLWAFSVQLKEPLRERGVLRRLFMWAPPVLTAGLLLSRAADLFSLNADHPEVALMLGQGADLGLRFKVLMTGQGAVEGALCSLFVFSILSPRLPSLRAASIETASFVQSRMMAHAGWWGLVVLMLLFEPSAYQPVEVPPDAPTVATNGWSSLALIAATTLLLMMAGETLTSTAHVASSGETQRLLHRAVLKTLVTLVVVWIALLQSDLFTSTWWARPRTDVRLAVALLITVHATLMTTVHAFSTAAEGL
;
A
#
# COMPACT_ATOMS: atom_id res chain seq x y z
N MET A 1 20.20 -6.31 5.96
CA MET A 1 18.77 -6.49 5.60
C MET A 1 18.03 -7.41 6.58
N LEU A 2 16.99 -6.89 7.22
CA LEU A 2 16.16 -7.64 8.17
C LEU A 2 15.58 -8.94 7.58
N ALA A 3 15.04 -8.88 6.36
CA ALA A 3 14.42 -10.03 5.70
C ALA A 3 15.42 -11.15 5.32
N SER A 4 16.70 -10.84 5.08
CA SER A 4 17.72 -11.88 4.87
C SER A 4 18.20 -12.49 6.18
N SER A 5 18.39 -11.67 7.21
CA SER A 5 18.80 -12.13 8.55
C SER A 5 17.70 -12.89 9.30
N VAL A 6 16.44 -12.62 8.97
CA VAL A 6 15.25 -13.16 9.63
C VAL A 6 14.35 -13.79 8.56
N PRO A 7 14.56 -15.07 8.20
CA PRO A 7 13.90 -15.70 7.05
C PRO A 7 12.37 -15.82 7.21
N TRP A 8 11.88 -15.78 8.44
CA TRP A 8 10.44 -15.81 8.73
C TRP A 8 9.74 -14.44 8.59
N TYR A 9 10.49 -13.35 8.36
CA TYR A 9 9.93 -11.99 8.42
C TYR A 9 8.88 -11.73 7.32
N LEU A 10 9.22 -12.01 6.06
CA LEU A 10 8.28 -11.86 4.94
C LEU A 10 7.11 -12.86 5.03
N PRO A 11 7.31 -14.15 5.37
CA PRO A 11 6.21 -15.07 5.68
C PRO A 11 5.29 -14.56 6.80
N ALA A 12 5.83 -13.99 7.88
CA ALA A 12 5.03 -13.43 8.97
C ALA A 12 4.21 -12.23 8.51
N LEU A 13 4.80 -11.34 7.69
CA LEU A 13 4.08 -10.23 7.09
C LEU A 13 2.95 -10.74 6.17
N PHE A 14 3.23 -11.71 5.30
CA PHE A 14 2.23 -12.34 4.44
C PHE A 14 1.07 -12.94 5.24
N LEU A 15 1.36 -13.75 6.27
CA LEU A 15 0.36 -14.34 7.14
C LEU A 15 -0.45 -13.27 7.90
N SER A 16 0.20 -12.18 8.32
CA SER A 16 -0.50 -11.07 8.98
C SER A 16 -1.48 -10.35 8.03
N CYS A 17 -1.11 -10.16 6.76
CA CYS A 17 -2.01 -9.66 5.71
C CYS A 17 -3.16 -10.63 5.43
N LEU A 18 -2.87 -11.92 5.40
CA LEU A 18 -3.88 -12.97 5.23
C LEU A 18 -4.90 -12.94 6.37
N LEU A 19 -4.45 -12.86 7.62
CA LEU A 19 -5.34 -12.71 8.77
C LEU A 19 -6.18 -11.42 8.67
N TRP A 20 -5.58 -10.31 8.20
CA TRP A 20 -6.33 -9.08 7.97
C TRP A 20 -7.41 -9.22 6.91
N ALA A 21 -7.18 -9.99 5.83
CA ALA A 21 -8.18 -10.25 4.79
C ALA A 21 -9.47 -10.89 5.38
N PHE A 22 -9.34 -11.62 6.49
CA PHE A 22 -10.46 -12.21 7.26
C PHE A 22 -10.82 -11.41 8.52
N SER A 23 -10.45 -10.13 8.60
CA SER A 23 -10.68 -9.31 9.80
C SER A 23 -12.15 -9.12 10.15
N VAL A 24 -13.07 -9.18 9.18
CA VAL A 24 -14.52 -9.13 9.45
C VAL A 24 -14.95 -10.31 10.32
N GLN A 25 -14.41 -11.51 10.08
CA GLN A 25 -14.70 -12.73 10.83
C GLN A 25 -13.90 -12.81 12.13
N LEU A 26 -12.66 -12.30 12.14
CA LEU A 26 -11.74 -12.48 13.26
C LEU A 26 -11.85 -11.40 14.35
N LYS A 27 -12.47 -10.24 14.07
CA LYS A 27 -12.49 -9.13 15.02
C LYS A 27 -13.30 -9.43 16.28
N GLU A 28 -14.47 -10.05 16.16
CA GLU A 28 -15.34 -10.34 17.32
C GLU A 28 -14.75 -11.44 18.23
N PRO A 29 -14.27 -12.58 17.71
CA PRO A 29 -13.60 -13.60 18.54
C PRO A 29 -12.36 -13.09 19.30
N LEU A 30 -11.71 -12.05 18.77
CA LEU A 30 -10.53 -11.43 19.39
C LEU A 30 -10.87 -10.33 20.40
N ARG A 31 -12.15 -9.93 20.53
CA ARG A 31 -12.56 -8.79 21.37
C ARG A 31 -12.16 -8.95 22.83
N GLU A 32 -12.31 -10.16 23.38
CA GLU A 32 -11.98 -10.50 24.77
C GLU A 32 -10.49 -10.78 24.99
N ARG A 33 -9.72 -11.01 23.91
CA ARG A 33 -8.30 -11.36 23.98
C ARG A 33 -7.41 -10.15 23.72
N GLY A 34 -7.34 -9.23 24.67
CA GLY A 34 -6.72 -7.91 24.49
C GLY A 34 -5.28 -7.90 23.94
N VAL A 35 -4.42 -8.84 24.33
CA VAL A 35 -3.05 -8.96 23.77
C VAL A 35 -3.08 -9.47 22.33
N LEU A 36 -3.81 -10.56 22.06
CA LEU A 36 -3.91 -11.16 20.74
C LEU A 36 -4.56 -10.19 19.73
N ARG A 37 -5.55 -9.43 20.17
CA ARG A 37 -6.17 -8.34 19.38
C ARG A 37 -5.16 -7.26 19.01
N ARG A 38 -4.32 -6.82 19.96
CA ARG A 38 -3.28 -5.82 19.68
C ARG A 38 -2.25 -6.35 18.69
N LEU A 39 -1.82 -7.60 18.86
CA LEU A 39 -0.90 -8.25 17.92
C LEU A 39 -1.52 -8.34 16.53
N PHE A 40 -2.74 -8.83 16.42
CA PHE A 40 -3.49 -8.89 15.17
C PHE A 40 -3.62 -7.51 14.51
N MET A 41 -3.97 -6.48 15.29
CA MET A 41 -4.15 -5.12 14.78
C MET A 41 -2.85 -4.43 14.39
N TRP A 42 -1.73 -4.70 15.03
CA TRP A 42 -0.48 -3.96 14.79
C TRP A 42 0.58 -4.76 14.03
N ALA A 43 0.40 -6.07 13.82
CA ALA A 43 1.39 -6.90 13.13
C ALA A 43 1.71 -6.39 11.71
N PRO A 44 0.75 -6.16 10.78
CA PRO A 44 1.10 -5.67 9.46
C PRO A 44 1.85 -4.33 9.44
N PRO A 45 1.38 -3.24 10.09
CA PRO A 45 2.10 -1.96 10.04
C PRO A 45 3.46 -2.02 10.75
N VAL A 46 3.59 -2.74 11.87
CA VAL A 46 4.87 -2.88 12.58
C VAL A 46 5.86 -3.66 11.74
N LEU A 47 5.43 -4.76 11.10
CA LEU A 47 6.29 -5.55 10.23
C LEU A 47 6.73 -4.74 9.00
N THR A 48 5.84 -3.99 8.35
CA THR A 48 6.24 -3.11 7.24
C THR A 48 7.16 -1.97 7.68
N ALA A 49 6.91 -1.39 8.86
CA ALA A 49 7.78 -0.34 9.41
C ALA A 49 9.18 -0.88 9.72
N GLY A 50 9.30 -2.12 10.22
CA GLY A 50 10.60 -2.75 10.46
C GLY A 50 11.39 -2.98 9.17
N LEU A 51 10.75 -3.34 8.05
CA LEU A 51 11.43 -3.41 6.74
C LEU A 51 11.96 -2.04 6.33
N LEU A 52 11.10 -1.01 6.41
CA LEU A 52 11.45 0.35 6.03
C LEU A 52 12.61 0.90 6.88
N LEU A 53 12.58 0.66 8.20
CA LEU A 53 13.65 1.07 9.11
C LEU A 53 14.95 0.32 8.85
N SER A 54 14.89 -0.99 8.60
CA SER A 54 16.07 -1.76 8.21
C SER A 54 16.67 -1.26 6.90
N ARG A 55 15.84 -0.99 5.90
CA ARG A 55 16.28 -0.46 4.60
C ARG A 55 16.89 0.93 4.75
N ALA A 56 16.26 1.80 5.54
CA ALA A 56 16.82 3.11 5.84
C ALA A 56 18.19 2.98 6.52
N ALA A 57 18.34 2.10 7.52
CA ALA A 57 19.62 1.86 8.16
C ALA A 57 20.69 1.40 7.16
N ASP A 58 20.39 0.41 6.32
CA ASP A 58 21.31 -0.11 5.30
C ASP A 58 21.71 0.97 4.26
N LEU A 59 20.76 1.81 3.81
CA LEU A 59 21.01 2.91 2.87
C LEU A 59 21.85 4.04 3.49
N PHE A 60 21.54 4.44 4.73
CA PHE A 60 22.27 5.51 5.40
C PHE A 60 23.67 5.07 5.88
N SER A 61 23.87 3.79 6.16
CA SER A 61 25.19 3.22 6.46
C SER A 61 25.99 2.83 5.22
N LEU A 62 25.44 2.95 4.01
CA LEU A 62 26.03 2.44 2.76
C LEU A 62 26.48 0.98 2.85
N ASN A 63 25.61 0.12 3.37
CA ASN A 63 25.89 -1.31 3.44
C ASN A 63 26.08 -1.88 2.02
N ALA A 64 27.31 -2.29 1.68
CA ALA A 64 27.68 -2.77 0.35
C ALA A 64 26.89 -4.01 -0.10
N ASP A 65 26.45 -4.83 0.87
CA ASP A 65 25.71 -6.05 0.60
C ASP A 65 24.24 -5.76 0.24
N HIS A 66 23.75 -4.54 0.47
CA HIS A 66 22.37 -4.16 0.18
C HIS A 66 22.19 -3.87 -1.33
N PRO A 67 21.18 -4.46 -2.00
CA PRO A 67 21.01 -4.37 -3.46
C PRO A 67 20.86 -2.94 -3.97
N GLU A 68 20.07 -2.08 -3.31
CA GLU A 68 19.95 -0.67 -3.76
C GLU A 68 21.24 0.13 -3.51
N VAL A 69 22.08 -0.25 -2.54
CA VAL A 69 23.37 0.41 -2.32
C VAL A 69 24.34 0.00 -3.42
N ALA A 70 24.47 -1.31 -3.65
CA ALA A 70 25.36 -1.90 -4.65
C ALA A 70 24.99 -1.48 -6.09
N LEU A 71 23.70 -1.46 -6.42
CA LEU A 71 23.23 -1.26 -7.80
C LEU A 71 22.95 0.21 -8.14
N MET A 72 22.59 1.06 -7.16
CA MET A 72 22.15 2.44 -7.43
C MET A 72 22.99 3.55 -6.80
N LEU A 73 23.60 3.34 -5.63
CA LEU A 73 24.29 4.41 -4.87
C LEU A 73 25.82 4.39 -5.04
N GLY A 74 26.45 3.24 -4.82
CA GLY A 74 27.90 3.14 -4.66
C GLY A 74 28.42 3.76 -3.34
N GLN A 75 29.70 3.52 -3.04
CA GLN A 75 30.33 3.88 -1.74
C GLN A 75 30.52 5.40 -1.53
N GLY A 76 30.41 6.22 -2.58
CA GLY A 76 30.58 7.67 -2.53
C GLY A 76 29.28 8.47 -2.46
N ALA A 77 28.11 7.83 -2.36
CA ALA A 77 26.83 8.53 -2.44
C ALA A 77 26.63 9.51 -1.28
N ASP A 78 26.18 10.72 -1.59
CA ASP A 78 25.82 11.73 -0.60
C ASP A 78 24.51 11.39 0.13
N LEU A 79 24.21 12.13 1.21
CA LEU A 79 22.98 11.92 1.99
C LEU A 79 21.71 12.19 1.17
N GLY A 80 21.76 13.14 0.24
CA GLY A 80 20.62 13.51 -0.61
C GLY A 80 20.21 12.37 -1.53
N LEU A 81 21.18 11.72 -2.18
CA LEU A 81 20.95 10.58 -3.05
C LEU A 81 20.48 9.35 -2.28
N ARG A 82 21.05 9.09 -1.09
CA ARG A 82 20.57 8.03 -0.18
C ARG A 82 19.10 8.22 0.18
N PHE A 83 18.71 9.44 0.57
CA PHE A 83 17.32 9.78 0.87
C PHE A 83 16.42 9.64 -0.36
N LYS A 84 16.89 10.11 -1.53
CA LYS A 84 16.14 9.97 -2.79
C LYS A 84 15.88 8.50 -3.12
N VAL A 85 16.87 7.62 -2.97
CA VAL A 85 16.70 6.16 -3.21
C VAL A 85 15.71 5.56 -2.22
N LEU A 86 15.79 5.90 -0.93
CA LEU A 86 14.80 5.44 0.05
C LEU A 86 13.36 5.85 -0.36
N MET A 87 13.19 7.08 -0.82
CA MET A 87 11.88 7.67 -1.13
C MET A 87 11.35 7.34 -2.53
N THR A 88 12.17 6.87 -3.45
CA THR A 88 11.77 6.59 -4.85
C THR A 88 12.00 5.13 -5.27
N GLY A 89 12.79 4.39 -4.49
CA GLY A 89 13.09 2.97 -4.64
C GLY A 89 12.06 2.07 -3.97
N GLN A 90 12.51 0.97 -3.37
CA GLN A 90 11.66 0.00 -2.69
C GLN A 90 11.13 0.52 -1.36
N GLY A 91 11.85 1.43 -0.70
CA GLY A 91 11.38 2.09 0.52
C GLY A 91 10.07 2.88 0.32
N ALA A 92 9.85 3.42 -0.88
CA ALA A 92 8.60 4.08 -1.25
C ALA A 92 7.41 3.10 -1.23
N VAL A 93 7.63 1.87 -1.72
CA VAL A 93 6.62 0.81 -1.78
C VAL A 93 6.32 0.28 -0.37
N GLU A 94 7.36 0.04 0.43
CA GLU A 94 7.23 -0.36 1.83
C GLU A 94 6.49 0.72 2.64
N GLY A 95 6.83 2.00 2.42
CA GLY A 95 6.17 3.15 3.05
C GLY A 95 4.71 3.31 2.63
N ALA A 96 4.40 3.09 1.35
CA ALA A 96 3.03 3.08 0.84
C ALA A 96 2.18 1.98 1.50
N LEU A 97 2.71 0.76 1.59
CA LEU A 97 2.04 -0.36 2.23
C LEU A 97 1.84 -0.11 3.74
N CYS A 98 2.86 0.41 4.42
CA CYS A 98 2.77 0.81 5.82
C CYS A 98 1.68 1.88 6.03
N SER A 99 1.63 2.89 5.14
CA SER A 99 0.63 3.94 5.18
C SER A 99 -0.79 3.38 5.02
N LEU A 100 -1.00 2.43 4.09
CA LEU A 100 -2.27 1.74 3.92
C LEU A 100 -2.71 1.02 5.20
N PHE A 101 -1.79 0.31 5.85
CA PHE A 101 -2.09 -0.41 7.09
C PHE A 101 -2.41 0.52 8.26
N VAL A 102 -1.62 1.56 8.45
CA VAL A 102 -1.87 2.57 9.47
C VAL A 102 -3.21 3.26 9.23
N PHE A 103 -3.51 3.61 7.97
CA PHE A 103 -4.78 4.21 7.58
C PHE A 103 -5.96 3.29 7.92
N SER A 104 -5.90 1.99 7.63
CA SER A 104 -6.97 1.05 7.96
C SER A 104 -7.25 0.98 9.47
N ILE A 105 -6.21 1.00 10.31
CA ILE A 105 -6.37 1.00 11.77
C ILE A 105 -6.97 2.32 12.26
N LEU A 106 -6.53 3.44 11.68
CA LEU A 106 -6.95 4.79 12.08
C LEU A 106 -8.27 5.23 11.43
N SER A 107 -8.85 4.44 10.53
CA SER A 107 -10.10 4.75 9.83
C SER A 107 -11.28 5.15 10.75
N PRO A 108 -11.44 4.63 11.98
CA PRO A 108 -12.48 5.12 12.91
C PRO A 108 -12.31 6.58 13.34
N ARG A 109 -11.09 7.12 13.24
CA ARG A 109 -10.76 8.50 13.64
C ARG A 109 -10.98 9.50 12.51
N LEU A 110 -11.48 9.06 11.36
CA LEU A 110 -11.77 9.94 10.25
C LEU A 110 -12.84 10.97 10.64
N PRO A 111 -12.65 12.27 10.31
CA PRO A 111 -13.65 13.30 10.60
C PRO A 111 -15.03 13.00 10.01
N SER A 112 -15.07 12.22 8.93
CA SER A 112 -16.30 11.77 8.26
C SER A 112 -17.18 10.87 9.14
N LEU A 113 -16.60 10.22 10.15
CA LEU A 113 -17.28 9.28 11.06
C LEU A 113 -17.48 9.85 12.47
N ARG A 114 -17.23 11.14 12.69
CA ARG A 114 -17.29 11.75 14.04
C ARG A 114 -18.66 11.59 14.74
N ALA A 115 -19.73 11.54 13.96
CA ALA A 115 -21.10 11.37 14.47
C ALA A 115 -21.61 9.92 14.35
N ALA A 116 -20.79 8.99 13.86
CA ALA A 116 -21.18 7.60 13.70
C ALA A 116 -21.12 6.87 15.05
N SER A 117 -21.95 5.84 15.18
CA SER A 117 -21.93 4.96 16.35
C SER A 117 -20.60 4.20 16.48
N ILE A 118 -20.30 3.71 17.68
CA ILE A 118 -19.11 2.85 17.93
C ILE A 118 -19.18 1.57 17.09
N GLU A 119 -20.39 1.04 16.85
CA GLU A 119 -20.63 -0.13 16.03
C GLU A 119 -20.27 0.14 14.57
N THR A 120 -20.77 1.23 13.99
CA THR A 120 -20.41 1.68 12.63
C THR A 120 -18.91 1.93 12.51
N ALA A 121 -18.30 2.61 13.46
CA ALA A 121 -16.85 2.85 13.45
C ALA A 121 -16.05 1.55 13.52
N SER A 122 -16.51 0.57 14.31
CA SER A 122 -15.91 -0.76 14.39
C SER A 122 -16.06 -1.55 13.08
N PHE A 123 -17.24 -1.49 12.47
CA PHE A 123 -17.53 -2.09 11.17
C PHE A 123 -16.63 -1.52 10.08
N VAL A 124 -16.50 -0.18 10.03
CA VAL A 124 -15.63 0.47 9.04
C VAL A 124 -14.19 0.00 9.21
N GLN A 125 -13.69 -0.06 10.43
CA GLN A 125 -12.33 -0.52 10.69
C GLN A 125 -12.08 -1.94 10.22
N SER A 126 -12.99 -2.89 10.50
CA SER A 126 -12.79 -4.29 10.08
C SER A 126 -12.81 -4.40 8.56
N ARG A 127 -13.72 -3.73 7.88
CA ARG A 127 -13.76 -3.74 6.41
C ARG A 127 -12.54 -3.09 5.77
N MET A 128 -12.06 -1.97 6.33
CA MET A 128 -10.82 -1.33 5.88
C MET A 128 -9.59 -2.21 6.10
N MET A 129 -9.53 -2.95 7.21
CA MET A 129 -8.48 -3.94 7.46
C MET A 129 -8.58 -5.11 6.46
N ALA A 130 -9.78 -5.62 6.16
CA ALA A 130 -9.99 -6.67 5.17
C ALA A 130 -9.54 -6.24 3.77
N HIS A 131 -9.93 -5.04 3.36
CA HIS A 131 -9.53 -4.46 2.08
C HIS A 131 -8.01 -4.31 2.00
N ALA A 132 -7.37 -3.74 3.03
CA ALA A 132 -5.92 -3.61 3.07
C ALA A 132 -5.20 -4.95 3.16
N GLY A 133 -5.78 -5.96 3.82
CA GLY A 133 -5.24 -7.32 3.86
C GLY A 133 -5.16 -7.95 2.48
N TRP A 134 -6.27 -7.93 1.72
CA TRP A 134 -6.29 -8.44 0.34
C TRP A 134 -5.30 -7.73 -0.58
N TRP A 135 -5.29 -6.40 -0.55
CA TRP A 135 -4.34 -5.64 -1.36
C TRP A 135 -2.91 -5.78 -0.88
N GLY A 136 -2.69 -5.96 0.41
CA GLY A 136 -1.39 -6.28 0.98
C GLY A 136 -0.86 -7.60 0.44
N LEU A 137 -1.68 -8.64 0.31
CA LEU A 137 -1.28 -9.90 -0.33
C LEU A 137 -0.87 -9.69 -1.79
N VAL A 138 -1.66 -8.96 -2.56
CA VAL A 138 -1.36 -8.65 -3.98
C VAL A 138 -0.04 -7.88 -4.10
N VAL A 139 0.15 -6.83 -3.29
CA VAL A 139 1.37 -6.02 -3.29
C VAL A 139 2.58 -6.84 -2.86
N LEU A 140 2.46 -7.70 -1.85
CA LEU A 140 3.55 -8.58 -1.43
C LEU A 140 3.92 -9.56 -2.55
N MET A 141 2.93 -10.16 -3.23
CA MET A 141 3.20 -11.10 -4.31
C MET A 141 3.84 -10.46 -5.54
N LEU A 142 3.52 -9.21 -5.84
CA LEU A 142 3.96 -8.54 -7.08
C LEU A 142 5.15 -7.61 -6.89
N LEU A 143 5.27 -6.94 -5.74
CA LEU A 143 6.27 -5.88 -5.52
C LEU A 143 7.33 -6.21 -4.46
N PHE A 144 7.22 -7.35 -3.76
CA PHE A 144 8.22 -7.78 -2.78
C PHE A 144 9.03 -8.95 -3.33
N GLU A 145 9.72 -8.68 -4.44
CA GLU A 145 10.58 -9.68 -5.08
C GLU A 145 11.75 -10.07 -4.16
N PRO A 146 12.10 -11.38 -4.05
CA PRO A 146 13.18 -11.83 -3.17
C PRO A 146 14.53 -11.15 -3.42
N SER A 147 14.83 -10.81 -4.68
CA SER A 147 16.06 -10.12 -5.09
C SER A 147 16.24 -8.75 -4.41
N ALA A 148 15.14 -8.07 -4.06
CA ALA A 148 15.17 -6.78 -3.36
C ALA A 148 15.47 -6.89 -1.86
N TYR A 149 15.55 -8.12 -1.33
CA TYR A 149 15.74 -8.44 0.10
C TYR A 149 16.89 -9.40 0.38
N GLN A 150 17.52 -9.93 -0.67
CA GLN A 150 18.68 -10.80 -0.57
C GLN A 150 19.98 -9.97 -0.72
N PRO A 151 21.04 -10.33 0.01
CA PRO A 151 22.33 -9.67 -0.12
C PRO A 151 22.92 -9.93 -1.50
N VAL A 152 23.68 -8.96 -2.01
CA VAL A 152 24.41 -9.10 -3.27
C VAL A 152 25.73 -9.82 -3.00
N GLU A 153 25.92 -11.01 -3.58
CA GLU A 153 27.14 -11.81 -3.37
C GLU A 153 28.38 -11.21 -4.04
N VAL A 154 28.21 -10.60 -5.23
CA VAL A 154 29.29 -9.94 -5.98
C VAL A 154 28.78 -8.58 -6.45
N PRO A 155 29.03 -7.49 -5.69
CA PRO A 155 28.59 -6.16 -6.09
C PRO A 155 29.41 -5.67 -7.30
N PRO A 156 28.78 -4.93 -8.24
CA PRO A 156 29.50 -4.32 -9.35
C PRO A 156 30.42 -3.20 -8.84
N ASP A 157 31.51 -2.94 -9.58
CA ASP A 157 32.49 -1.88 -9.24
C ASP A 157 31.88 -0.46 -9.29
N ALA A 158 30.79 -0.29 -10.04
CA ALA A 158 30.06 0.97 -10.15
C ALA A 158 28.54 0.73 -10.24
N PRO A 159 27.70 1.71 -9.84
CA PRO A 159 26.25 1.61 -9.97
C PRO A 159 25.81 1.33 -11.41
N THR A 160 24.96 0.32 -11.59
CA THR A 160 24.46 -0.12 -12.90
C THR A 160 23.01 0.26 -13.15
N VAL A 161 22.28 0.70 -12.12
CA VAL A 161 20.86 1.03 -12.19
C VAL A 161 20.65 2.51 -11.89
N ALA A 162 19.94 3.19 -12.79
CA ALA A 162 19.59 4.60 -12.60
C ALA A 162 18.60 4.78 -11.45
N THR A 163 18.78 5.83 -10.65
CA THR A 163 17.83 6.18 -9.59
C THR A 163 16.53 6.72 -10.16
N ASN A 164 15.40 6.31 -9.59
CA ASN A 164 14.08 6.84 -9.95
C ASN A 164 13.95 8.34 -9.69
N GLY A 165 13.06 9.00 -10.43
CA GLY A 165 12.71 10.40 -10.22
C GLY A 165 11.70 10.60 -9.08
N TRP A 166 11.54 11.84 -8.62
CA TRP A 166 10.51 12.21 -7.64
C TRP A 166 9.07 11.99 -8.14
N SER A 167 8.88 11.97 -9.47
CA SER A 167 7.61 11.59 -10.09
C SER A 167 7.17 10.17 -9.71
N SER A 168 8.12 9.25 -9.52
CA SER A 168 7.81 7.88 -9.07
C SER A 168 7.20 7.89 -7.66
N LEU A 169 7.75 8.69 -6.74
CA LEU A 169 7.16 8.86 -5.41
C LEU A 169 5.76 9.46 -5.49
N ALA A 170 5.57 10.50 -6.31
CA ALA A 170 4.27 11.14 -6.49
C ALA A 170 3.22 10.15 -7.02
N LEU A 171 3.58 9.31 -8.00
CA LEU A 171 2.69 8.28 -8.55
C LEU A 171 2.38 7.18 -7.52
N ILE A 172 3.38 6.73 -6.75
CA ILE A 172 3.16 5.76 -5.67
C ILE A 172 2.22 6.33 -4.62
N ALA A 173 2.44 7.58 -4.18
CA ALA A 173 1.57 8.25 -3.21
C ALA A 173 0.14 8.42 -3.73
N ALA A 174 -0.04 8.89 -4.97
CA ALA A 174 -1.35 9.07 -5.58
C ALA A 174 -2.10 7.74 -5.76
N THR A 175 -1.40 6.69 -6.23
CA THR A 175 -1.96 5.34 -6.34
C THR A 175 -2.35 4.76 -4.97
N THR A 176 -1.53 4.99 -3.95
CA THR A 176 -1.84 4.56 -2.58
C THR A 176 -3.07 5.26 -2.03
N LEU A 177 -3.22 6.56 -2.31
CA LEU A 177 -4.43 7.32 -1.94
C LEU A 177 -5.67 6.77 -2.65
N LEU A 178 -5.58 6.46 -3.96
CA LEU A 178 -6.70 5.80 -4.68
C LEU A 178 -7.11 4.51 -3.99
N LEU A 179 -6.15 3.70 -3.58
CA LEU A 179 -6.41 2.44 -2.91
C LEU A 179 -7.11 2.63 -1.55
N MET A 180 -6.65 3.59 -0.76
CA MET A 180 -7.27 3.94 0.53
C MET A 180 -8.72 4.40 0.33
N MET A 181 -8.97 5.27 -0.66
CA MET A 181 -10.31 5.81 -0.91
C MET A 181 -11.25 4.79 -1.54
N ALA A 182 -10.75 3.89 -2.40
CA ALA A 182 -11.51 2.74 -2.89
C ALA A 182 -11.99 1.85 -1.72
N GLY A 183 -11.14 1.65 -0.71
CA GLY A 183 -11.51 0.98 0.54
C GLY A 183 -12.61 1.72 1.31
N GLU A 184 -12.52 3.06 1.45
CA GLU A 184 -13.57 3.88 2.08
C GLU A 184 -14.91 3.73 1.33
N THR A 185 -14.89 3.78 -0.01
CA THR A 185 -16.08 3.61 -0.87
C THR A 185 -16.70 2.22 -0.72
N LEU A 186 -15.91 1.16 -0.83
CA LEU A 186 -16.37 -0.22 -0.65
C LEU A 186 -17.01 -0.44 0.73
N THR A 187 -16.38 0.12 1.77
CA THR A 187 -16.82 -0.06 3.15
C THR A 187 -18.09 0.75 3.43
N SER A 188 -18.15 1.99 2.95
CA SER A 188 -19.30 2.86 3.19
C SER A 188 -20.54 2.38 2.46
N THR A 189 -20.43 1.98 1.18
CA THR A 189 -21.54 1.42 0.40
C THR A 189 -22.16 0.18 1.06
N ALA A 190 -21.34 -0.69 1.66
CA ALA A 190 -21.84 -1.87 2.37
C ALA A 190 -22.68 -1.57 3.63
N HIS A 191 -22.57 -0.36 4.19
CA HIS A 191 -23.24 0.06 5.44
C HIS A 191 -24.25 1.18 5.25
N VAL A 192 -24.19 1.91 4.12
CA VAL A 192 -25.19 2.94 3.78
C VAL A 192 -26.57 2.32 3.75
N ALA A 193 -26.70 1.14 3.13
CA ALA A 193 -27.94 0.36 3.06
C ALA A 193 -28.56 0.00 4.43
N SER A 194 -27.80 0.07 5.53
CA SER A 194 -28.30 -0.29 6.86
C SER A 194 -28.57 0.92 7.77
N SER A 195 -27.74 1.97 7.75
CA SER A 195 -27.82 3.04 8.77
C SER A 195 -27.54 4.46 8.30
N GLY A 196 -27.19 4.71 7.02
CA GLY A 196 -26.90 6.06 6.51
C GLY A 196 -25.72 6.81 7.18
N GLU A 197 -25.21 6.34 8.33
CA GLU A 197 -24.14 6.96 9.12
C GLU A 197 -22.83 7.11 8.33
N THR A 198 -22.63 6.26 7.32
CA THR A 198 -21.45 6.26 6.42
C THR A 198 -21.62 7.12 5.18
N GLN A 199 -22.76 7.80 4.97
CA GLN A 199 -23.00 8.59 3.76
C GLN A 199 -21.99 9.72 3.56
N ARG A 200 -21.60 10.40 4.65
CA ARG A 200 -20.55 11.45 4.59
C ARG A 200 -19.18 10.89 4.25
N LEU A 201 -18.88 9.67 4.69
CA LEU A 201 -17.65 8.97 4.33
C LEU A 201 -17.67 8.65 2.84
N LEU A 202 -18.77 8.08 2.32
CA LEU A 202 -18.94 7.76 0.91
C LEU A 202 -18.75 8.96 0.00
N HIS A 203 -19.46 10.07 0.26
CA HIS A 203 -19.37 11.27 -0.58
C HIS A 203 -17.94 11.82 -0.63
N ARG A 204 -17.26 11.90 0.52
CA ARG A 204 -15.87 12.37 0.58
C ARG A 204 -14.91 11.41 -0.11
N ALA A 205 -15.09 10.10 0.05
CA ALA A 205 -14.27 9.08 -0.60
C ALA A 205 -14.39 9.18 -2.13
N VAL A 206 -15.61 9.29 -2.65
CA VAL A 206 -15.87 9.47 -4.09
C VAL A 206 -15.21 10.73 -4.62
N LEU A 207 -15.38 11.88 -3.96
CA LEU A 207 -14.77 13.14 -4.41
C LEU A 207 -13.25 13.06 -4.45
N LYS A 208 -12.62 12.58 -3.38
CA LYS A 208 -11.16 12.40 -3.32
C LYS A 208 -10.69 11.42 -4.40
N THR A 209 -11.44 10.35 -4.64
CA THR A 209 -11.10 9.36 -5.67
C THR A 209 -11.17 9.99 -7.05
N LEU A 210 -12.23 10.71 -7.40
CA LEU A 210 -12.35 11.38 -8.70
C LEU A 210 -11.18 12.33 -8.99
N VAL A 211 -10.83 13.19 -8.02
CA VAL A 211 -9.71 14.13 -8.17
C VAL A 211 -8.38 13.39 -8.35
N THR A 212 -8.12 12.39 -7.52
CA THR A 212 -6.87 11.61 -7.58
C THR A 212 -6.81 10.77 -8.86
N LEU A 213 -7.95 10.27 -9.32
CA LEU A 213 -8.06 9.39 -10.48
C LEU A 213 -7.70 10.11 -11.77
N VAL A 214 -8.12 11.38 -11.92
CA VAL A 214 -7.70 12.23 -13.05
C VAL A 214 -6.18 12.38 -13.08
N VAL A 215 -5.57 12.68 -11.94
CA VAL A 215 -4.11 12.84 -11.83
C VAL A 215 -3.38 11.55 -12.18
N VAL A 216 -3.82 10.41 -11.64
CA VAL A 216 -3.17 9.11 -11.88
C VAL A 216 -3.34 8.65 -13.33
N TRP A 217 -4.53 8.79 -13.93
CA TRP A 217 -4.70 8.45 -15.36
C TRP A 217 -3.82 9.30 -16.26
N ILE A 218 -3.72 10.61 -16.03
CA ILE A 218 -2.80 11.48 -16.79
C ILE A 218 -1.36 10.99 -16.65
N ALA A 219 -0.91 10.67 -15.44
CA ALA A 219 0.43 10.15 -15.20
C ALA A 219 0.68 8.80 -15.90
N LEU A 220 -0.29 7.88 -15.87
CA LEU A 220 -0.18 6.59 -16.57
C LEU A 220 -0.19 6.75 -18.09
N LEU A 221 -0.97 7.68 -18.65
CA LEU A 221 -0.97 7.99 -20.08
C LEU A 221 0.34 8.61 -20.57
N GLN A 222 1.10 9.24 -19.69
CA GLN A 222 2.44 9.77 -19.97
C GLN A 222 3.56 8.74 -19.74
N SER A 223 3.23 7.53 -19.28
CA SER A 223 4.18 6.44 -19.07
C SER A 223 4.23 5.47 -20.25
N ASP A 224 5.18 4.54 -20.23
CA ASP A 224 5.31 3.50 -21.27
C ASP A 224 4.17 2.48 -21.27
N LEU A 225 3.26 2.50 -20.28
CA LEU A 225 2.19 1.51 -20.08
C LEU A 225 1.33 1.26 -21.33
N PHE A 226 1.11 2.26 -22.17
CA PHE A 226 0.27 2.16 -23.37
C PHE A 226 1.05 1.97 -24.67
N THR A 227 2.36 1.74 -24.58
CA THR A 227 3.20 1.43 -25.74
C THR A 227 3.17 -0.07 -26.05
N SER A 228 3.36 -0.43 -27.32
CA SER A 228 3.41 -1.84 -27.74
C SER A 228 4.55 -2.61 -27.07
N THR A 229 5.65 -1.94 -26.75
CA THR A 229 6.82 -2.52 -26.09
C THR A 229 6.51 -2.97 -24.67
N TRP A 230 5.73 -2.19 -23.91
CA TRP A 230 5.31 -2.58 -22.57
C TRP A 230 4.37 -3.78 -22.59
N TRP A 231 3.37 -3.79 -23.48
CA TRP A 231 2.43 -4.93 -23.60
C TRP A 231 3.09 -6.22 -24.09
N ALA A 232 4.19 -6.12 -24.83
CA ALA A 232 5.00 -7.28 -25.19
C ALA A 232 5.75 -7.88 -23.99
N ARG A 233 6.07 -7.06 -22.96
CA ARG A 233 6.84 -7.47 -21.77
C ARG A 233 6.38 -6.73 -20.50
N PRO A 234 5.16 -6.97 -19.99
CA PRO A 234 4.60 -6.18 -18.88
C PRO A 234 5.33 -6.36 -17.54
N ARG A 235 6.26 -7.33 -17.44
CA ARG A 235 7.11 -7.54 -16.27
C ARG A 235 8.35 -6.63 -16.24
N THR A 236 8.62 -5.85 -17.29
CA THR A 236 9.74 -4.89 -17.29
C THR A 236 9.59 -3.83 -16.21
N ASP A 237 8.34 -3.41 -15.94
CA ASP A 237 8.00 -2.54 -14.82
C ASP A 237 6.72 -3.02 -14.13
N VAL A 238 6.89 -3.86 -13.12
CA VAL A 238 5.78 -4.40 -12.32
C VAL A 238 5.07 -3.31 -11.50
N ARG A 239 5.74 -2.18 -11.21
CA ARG A 239 5.13 -1.06 -10.47
C ARG A 239 4.04 -0.40 -11.32
N LEU A 240 4.29 -0.21 -12.61
CA LEU A 240 3.27 0.28 -13.54
C LEU A 240 2.09 -0.69 -13.69
N ALA A 241 2.35 -2.00 -13.72
CA ALA A 241 1.28 -3.01 -13.75
C ALA A 241 0.37 -2.93 -12.50
N VAL A 242 0.97 -2.81 -11.31
CA VAL A 242 0.22 -2.66 -10.05
C VAL A 242 -0.51 -1.33 -9.99
N ALA A 243 0.10 -0.24 -10.46
CA ALA A 243 -0.55 1.06 -10.54
C ALA A 243 -1.78 1.02 -11.46
N LEU A 244 -1.69 0.36 -12.62
CA LEU A 244 -2.83 0.14 -13.50
C LEU A 244 -3.93 -0.68 -12.80
N LEU A 245 -3.57 -1.78 -12.13
CA LEU A 245 -4.53 -2.64 -11.43
C LEU A 245 -5.32 -1.85 -10.36
N ILE A 246 -4.61 -1.05 -9.54
CA ILE A 246 -5.22 -0.19 -8.52
C ILE A 246 -6.09 0.89 -9.17
N THR A 247 -5.63 1.50 -10.25
CA THR A 247 -6.37 2.58 -10.95
C THR A 247 -7.66 2.06 -11.57
N VAL A 248 -7.62 0.89 -12.21
CA VAL A 248 -8.81 0.21 -12.74
C VAL A 248 -9.77 -0.15 -11.61
N HIS A 249 -9.27 -0.72 -10.51
CA HIS A 249 -10.09 -1.04 -9.35
C HIS A 249 -10.78 0.21 -8.77
N ALA A 250 -10.04 1.30 -8.55
CA ALA A 250 -10.58 2.56 -8.05
C ALA A 250 -11.59 3.19 -9.01
N THR A 251 -11.35 3.08 -10.33
CA THR A 251 -12.30 3.51 -11.37
C THR A 251 -13.61 2.74 -11.21
N LEU A 252 -13.56 1.40 -11.19
CA LEU A 252 -14.75 0.55 -11.04
C LEU A 252 -15.52 0.82 -9.74
N MET A 253 -14.80 0.97 -8.63
CA MET A 253 -15.41 1.29 -7.33
C MET A 253 -16.16 2.62 -7.36
N THR A 254 -15.65 3.61 -8.09
CA THR A 254 -16.21 4.97 -8.11
C THR A 254 -17.32 5.14 -9.14
N THR A 255 -17.15 4.58 -10.34
CA THR A 255 -18.08 4.83 -11.47
C THR A 255 -19.19 3.79 -11.58
N VAL A 256 -18.92 2.54 -11.19
CA VAL A 256 -19.91 1.46 -11.27
C VAL A 256 -20.53 1.24 -9.90
N HIS A 257 -19.71 0.89 -8.91
CA HIS A 257 -20.19 0.44 -7.60
C HIS A 257 -20.85 1.57 -6.79
N ALA A 258 -20.15 2.68 -6.58
CA ALA A 258 -20.71 3.80 -5.81
C ALA A 258 -21.98 4.39 -6.48
N PHE A 259 -21.98 4.47 -7.81
CA PHE A 259 -23.12 4.99 -8.55
C PHE A 259 -24.33 4.05 -8.49
N SER A 260 -24.14 2.74 -8.66
CA SER A 260 -25.26 1.79 -8.54
C SER A 260 -25.87 1.83 -7.14
N THR A 261 -25.03 1.88 -6.10
CA THR A 261 -25.51 1.95 -4.72
C THR A 261 -26.30 3.24 -4.45
N ALA A 262 -25.87 4.37 -5.03
CA ALA A 262 -26.59 5.65 -4.90
C ALA A 262 -27.89 5.70 -5.74
N ALA A 263 -27.90 5.07 -6.92
CA ALA A 263 -29.07 5.02 -7.80
C ALA A 263 -30.19 4.13 -7.26
N GLU A 264 -29.84 3.11 -6.46
CA GLU A 264 -30.80 2.23 -5.78
C GLU A 264 -31.55 2.90 -4.61
N GLY A 265 -31.19 4.15 -4.25
CA GLY A 265 -31.89 4.91 -3.21
C GLY A 265 -31.68 4.38 -1.79
N LEU A 266 -30.60 3.62 -1.59
CA LEU A 266 -30.06 3.20 -0.28
C LEU A 266 -29.22 4.33 0.34
#